data_AF-A0AAX4EU52-F1
#
_entry.id   AF-A0AAX4EU52-F1
#
_cell.length_a   1.000
_cell.length_b   1.000
_cell.length_c   1.000
_cell.angle_alpha   90.00
_cell.angle_beta   90.00
_cell.angle_gamma   90.00
#
_symmetry.space_group_name_H-M   'P 1'
#
loop_
_entity.id
_entity.type
_entity.pdbx_description
1 polymer ?
#
loop_
_entity_poly.entity_id
_entity_poly.type
_entity_poly.pdbx_seq_one_letter_code
_entity_poly.pdbx_strand_id
1 'polypeptide(L)'
;MKRISPEREHVSKDRYPLSSYVALFFDRPPGSRLDPMLRTWLEYIVSPAGQAVVAALTHRAEGYVPLEETMPVEQKRVLALLSLSPGNADDYL
;
A
#
# COMPACT_ATOMS: atom_id res chain seq x y z
N MET A 1 -19.71 -18.04 -15.62
CA MET A 1 -18.90 -17.33 -14.61
C MET A 1 -17.73 -18.23 -14.20
N LYS A 2 -16.49 -17.84 -14.51
CA LYS A 2 -15.30 -18.65 -14.21
C LYS A 2 -15.01 -18.54 -12.70
N ARG A 3 -15.00 -19.67 -11.99
CA ARG A 3 -14.63 -19.72 -10.57
C ARG A 3 -13.11 -19.68 -10.47
N ILE A 4 -12.57 -18.69 -9.78
CA ILE A 4 -11.14 -18.56 -9.47
C ILE A 4 -11.00 -18.81 -7.96
N SER A 5 -10.07 -19.69 -7.58
CA SER A 5 -9.81 -20.03 -6.18
C SER A 5 -9.16 -18.85 -5.43
N PRO A 6 -9.35 -18.70 -4.11
CA PRO A 6 -8.69 -17.69 -3.29
C PRO A 6 -7.22 -18.06 -3.00
N GLU A 7 -6.51 -18.60 -3.99
CA GLU A 7 -5.08 -18.82 -3.89
C GLU A 7 -4.38 -17.46 -3.81
N ARG A 8 -3.30 -17.38 -3.03
CA ARG A 8 -2.59 -16.12 -2.78
C ARG A 8 -2.15 -15.42 -4.05
N GLU A 9 -1.77 -16.19 -5.07
CA GLU A 9 -1.41 -15.64 -6.38
C GLU A 9 -2.60 -15.00 -7.10
N HIS A 10 -3.81 -15.55 -6.93
CA HIS A 10 -5.04 -14.93 -7.43
C HIS A 10 -5.41 -13.69 -6.65
N VAL A 11 -5.18 -13.70 -5.32
CA VAL A 11 -5.46 -12.56 -4.46
C VAL A 11 -4.51 -11.39 -4.77
N SER A 12 -3.19 -11.64 -4.80
CA SER A 12 -2.18 -10.59 -5.03
C SER A 12 -2.30 -9.95 -6.41
N LYS A 13 -2.68 -10.73 -7.44
CA LYS A 13 -2.82 -10.25 -8.82
C LYS A 13 -4.23 -9.78 -9.18
N ASP A 14 -5.07 -9.55 -8.17
CA ASP A 14 -6.45 -9.05 -8.32
C ASP A 14 -7.32 -9.91 -9.27
N ARG A 15 -7.01 -11.22 -9.35
CA ARG A 15 -7.78 -12.19 -10.16
C ARG A 15 -8.90 -12.84 -9.37
N TYR A 16 -8.81 -12.83 -8.04
CA TYR A 16 -9.88 -13.33 -7.19
C TYR A 16 -10.95 -12.25 -7.03
N PRO A 17 -12.24 -12.52 -7.34
CA PRO A 17 -13.28 -11.48 -7.34
C PRO A 17 -13.55 -10.78 -6.00
N LEU A 18 -13.03 -11.32 -4.90
CA LEU A 18 -13.14 -10.74 -3.56
C LEU A 18 -11.77 -10.30 -3.01
N SER A 19 -10.78 -10.12 -3.89
CA SER A 19 -9.55 -9.42 -3.52
C SER A 19 -9.87 -8.04 -2.96
N SER A 20 -9.17 -7.66 -1.90
CA SER A 20 -9.31 -6.34 -1.29
C SER A 20 -7.98 -5.88 -0.73
N TYR A 21 -7.74 -4.58 -0.82
CA TYR A 21 -6.54 -3.95 -0.30
C TYR A 21 -6.78 -3.44 1.12
N VAL A 22 -5.74 -3.54 1.95
CA VAL A 22 -5.69 -2.80 3.22
C VAL A 22 -5.33 -1.36 2.89
N ALA A 23 -6.30 -0.46 3.06
CA ALA A 23 -6.08 0.98 2.88
C ALA A 23 -5.57 1.60 4.19
N LEU A 24 -4.55 2.45 4.08
CA LEU A 24 -4.02 3.24 5.18
C LEU A 24 -4.35 4.71 4.92
N PHE A 25 -4.99 5.35 5.88
CA PHE A 25 -5.32 6.77 5.84
C PHE A 25 -4.52 7.50 6.91
N PHE A 26 -4.07 8.70 6.60
CA PHE A 26 -3.35 9.57 7.51
C PHE A 26 -3.69 11.02 7.24
N ASP A 27 -3.62 11.83 8.28
CA ASP A 27 -3.88 13.25 8.17
C ASP A 27 -2.70 13.96 7.50
N ARG A 28 -3.01 14.76 6.48
CA ARG A 28 -2.08 15.73 5.90
C ARG A 28 -2.84 17.05 5.70
N PRO A 29 -2.72 17.99 6.65
CA PRO A 29 -3.38 19.28 6.53
C PRO A 29 -3.01 20.03 5.24
N PRO A 30 -3.92 20.85 4.68
CA PRO A 30 -3.60 21.71 3.55
C PRO A 30 -2.39 22.61 3.82
N GLY A 31 -1.53 22.77 2.84
CA GLY A 31 -0.27 23.51 2.93
C GLY A 31 0.83 22.80 3.73
N SER A 32 0.57 21.65 4.34
CA SER A 32 1.56 20.93 5.12
C SER A 32 2.33 19.92 4.28
N ARG A 33 3.56 19.63 4.72
CA ARG A 33 4.31 18.45 4.27
C ARG A 33 3.89 17.24 5.08
N LEU A 34 4.17 16.05 4.52
CA LEU A 34 4.07 14.80 5.26
C LEU A 34 5.05 14.82 6.45
N ASP A 35 4.57 14.39 7.62
CA ASP A 35 5.42 14.21 8.80
C ASP A 35 6.62 13.30 8.48
N PRO A 36 7.86 13.65 8.89
CA PRO A 36 9.06 12.88 8.53
C PRO A 36 9.06 11.44 9.05
N MET A 37 8.51 11.19 10.24
CA MET A 37 8.44 9.84 10.81
C MET A 37 7.43 9.00 10.03
N LEU A 38 6.25 9.57 9.77
CA LEU A 38 5.22 8.93 8.94
C LEU A 38 5.75 8.62 7.54
N ARG A 39 6.46 9.57 6.90
CA ARG A 39 7.12 9.34 5.60
C ARG A 39 8.05 8.14 5.64
N THR A 40 8.98 8.13 6.61
CA THR A 40 9.97 7.07 6.76
C THR A 40 9.31 5.70 6.93
N TRP A 41 8.23 5.66 7.72
CA TRP A 41 7.45 4.44 7.92
C TRP A 41 6.73 4.00 6.63
N LEU A 42 6.07 4.92 5.91
CA LEU A 42 5.41 4.62 4.65
C LEU A 42 6.38 4.11 3.58
N GLU A 43 7.58 4.70 3.48
CA GLU A 43 8.66 4.24 2.60
C GLU A 43 9.13 2.82 2.97
N TYR A 44 9.23 2.53 4.26
CA TYR A 44 9.62 1.21 4.75
C TYR A 44 8.57 0.14 4.42
N ILE A 45 7.28 0.38 4.70
CA ILE A 45 6.26 -0.66 4.48
C ILE A 45 6.10 -1.04 3.00
N VAL A 46 6.35 -0.10 2.07
CA VAL A 46 6.35 -0.37 0.62
C VAL A 46 7.72 -0.80 0.10
N SER A 47 8.74 -0.91 0.95
CA SER A 47 10.06 -1.42 0.55
C SER A 47 10.04 -2.95 0.40
N PRO A 48 11.03 -3.55 -0.29
CA PRO A 48 11.20 -5.00 -0.31
C PRO A 48 11.29 -5.60 1.11
N ALA A 49 11.95 -4.91 2.05
CA ALA A 49 12.06 -5.36 3.43
C ALA A 49 10.70 -5.34 4.16
N GLY A 50 9.91 -4.28 3.97
CA GLY A 50 8.57 -4.19 4.55
C GLY A 50 7.62 -5.25 3.99
N GLN A 51 7.64 -5.46 2.67
CA GLN A 51 6.85 -6.51 2.02
C GLN A 51 7.31 -7.92 2.43
N ALA A 52 8.60 -8.12 2.72
CA ALA A 52 9.10 -9.40 3.26
C ALA A 52 8.54 -9.70 4.67
N VAL A 53 8.29 -8.68 5.50
CA VAL A 53 7.62 -8.86 6.79
C VAL A 53 6.19 -9.35 6.58
N VAL A 54 5.44 -8.74 5.65
CA VAL A 54 4.08 -9.21 5.29
C VAL A 54 4.13 -10.66 4.80
N ALA A 55 5.09 -10.98 3.92
CA ALA A 55 5.27 -12.31 3.37
C ALA A 55 5.50 -13.36 4.48
N ALA A 56 6.36 -13.05 5.46
CA ALA A 56 6.66 -13.93 6.59
C ALA A 56 5.44 -14.19 7.49
N LEU A 57 4.48 -13.27 7.54
CA LEU A 57 3.27 -13.37 8.35
C LEU A 57 2.06 -13.95 7.60
N THR A 58 2.12 -14.10 6.27
CA THR A 58 1.02 -14.59 5.40
C THR A 58 0.36 -15.89 5.87
N HIS A 59 1.10 -16.76 6.57
CA HIS A 59 0.59 -18.06 7.03
C HIS A 59 -0.11 -18.00 8.40
N ARG A 60 -0.09 -16.86 9.07
CA ARG A 60 -0.79 -16.68 10.35
C ARG A 60 -2.28 -16.44 10.11
N ALA A 61 -3.09 -16.68 11.14
CA ALA A 61 -4.53 -16.44 11.09
C ALA A 61 -4.88 -15.00 10.67
N GLU A 62 -4.04 -14.03 11.05
CA GLU A 62 -4.19 -12.61 10.71
C GLU A 62 -3.21 -12.16 9.60
N GLY A 63 -2.70 -13.11 8.81
CA GLY A 63 -1.74 -12.83 7.74
C GLY A 63 -2.39 -12.15 6.54
N TYR A 64 -1.67 -11.20 5.94
CA TYR A 64 -2.03 -10.59 4.67
C TYR A 64 -1.14 -11.10 3.55
N VAL A 65 -1.58 -10.89 2.31
CA VAL A 65 -0.77 -11.17 1.11
C VAL A 65 0.06 -9.92 0.78
N PRO A 66 1.37 -10.05 0.48
CA PRO A 66 2.17 -8.94 0.00
C PRO A 66 1.61 -8.32 -1.28
N LEU A 67 1.92 -7.05 -1.49
CA LEU A 67 1.59 -6.35 -2.72
C LEU A 67 2.29 -7.01 -3.92
N GLU A 68 1.62 -7.00 -5.07
CA GLU A 68 2.21 -7.42 -6.35
C GLU A 68 3.33 -6.46 -6.76
N GLU A 69 4.34 -6.95 -7.49
CA GLU A 69 5.61 -6.25 -7.73
C GLU A 69 5.47 -4.81 -8.26
N THR A 70 4.44 -4.53 -9.05
CA THR A 70 4.21 -3.19 -9.62
C THR A 70 3.66 -2.20 -8.59
N MET A 71 2.90 -2.68 -7.60
CA MET A 71 2.18 -1.83 -6.67
C MET A 71 3.12 -1.06 -5.71
N PRO A 72 4.17 -1.65 -5.10
CA PRO A 72 5.17 -0.90 -4.34
C PRO A 72 5.85 0.21 -5.14
N VAL A 73 6.06 0.01 -6.45
CA VAL A 73 6.64 1.05 -7.32
C VAL A 73 5.68 2.22 -7.47
N GLU A 74 4.40 1.95 -7.72
CA GLU A 74 3.39 3.00 -7.80
C GLU A 74 3.21 3.73 -6.46
N GLN A 75 3.17 3.02 -5.34
CA GLN A 75 3.05 3.66 -4.02
C GLN A 75 4.27 4.55 -3.70
N LYS A 76 5.48 4.14 -4.07
CA LYS A 76 6.68 5.00 -3.94
C LYS A 76 6.59 6.26 -4.79
N ARG A 77 6.01 6.19 -6.00
CA ARG A 77 5.77 7.37 -6.84
C ARG A 77 4.78 8.31 -6.18
N VAL A 78 3.67 7.80 -5.65
CA VAL A 78 2.70 8.61 -4.90
C VAL A 78 3.39 9.28 -3.71
N LEU A 79 4.13 8.53 -2.89
CA LEU A 79 4.87 9.09 -1.75
C LEU A 79 5.88 10.19 -2.16
N ALA A 80 6.57 10.01 -3.28
CA ALA A 80 7.47 11.02 -3.82
C ALA A 80 6.72 12.30 -4.22
N LEU A 81 5.58 12.19 -4.91
CA LEU A 81 4.75 13.34 -5.27
C LEU A 81 4.22 14.07 -4.03
N LEU A 82 3.70 13.32 -3.03
CA LEU A 82 3.24 13.87 -1.77
C LEU A 82 4.36 14.55 -0.96
N SER A 83 5.61 14.20 -1.26
CA SER A 83 6.80 14.75 -0.61
C SER A 83 7.32 16.03 -1.25
N LEU A 84 6.98 16.29 -2.52
CA LEU A 84 7.47 17.41 -3.32
C LEU A 84 6.56 18.64 -3.25
N SER A 85 5.27 18.47 -2.95
CA SER A 85 4.30 19.57 -2.84
C SER A 85 3.79 19.73 -1.41
N PRO A 86 3.60 20.97 -0.91
CA PRO A 86 2.64 21.21 0.17
C PRO A 86 1.26 20.71 -0.31
N GLY A 87 0.54 19.94 0.51
CA GLY A 87 -0.76 19.39 0.09
C GLY A 87 -1.72 20.52 -0.30
N ASN A 88 -2.39 20.43 -1.45
CA ASN A 88 -3.34 21.48 -1.83
C ASN A 88 -4.70 21.21 -1.17
N ALA A 89 -5.46 22.26 -0.82
CA ALA A 89 -6.79 22.09 -0.22
C ALA A 89 -7.75 21.35 -1.16
N ASP A 90 -7.54 21.48 -2.47
CA ASP A 90 -8.34 20.86 -3.52
C ASP A 90 -7.96 19.39 -3.82
N ASP A 91 -6.90 18.86 -3.21
CA ASP A 91 -6.50 17.44 -3.37
C ASP A 91 -7.44 16.46 -2.63
N TYR A 92 -8.40 16.98 -1.85
CA TYR A 92 -9.25 16.25 -0.92
C TYR A 92 -10.76 16.36 -1.19
N LEU A 93 -11.14 16.99 -2.32
CA LEU A 93 -12.52 17.13 -2.81
C LEU A 93 -12.70 16.36 -4.11
#